data_AF-A0A5P9B9J4-F1
#
_entry.id   AF-A0A5P9B9J4-F1
#
_cell.length_a   1.000
_cell.length_b   1.000
_cell.length_c   1.000
_cell.angle_alpha   90.00
_cell.angle_beta   90.00
_cell.angle_gamma   90.00
#
_symmetry.space_group_name_H-M   'P 1'
#
loop_
_entity.id
_entity.type
_entity.pdbx_description
1 polymer ?
#
loop_
_entity_poly.entity_id
_entity_poly.type
_entity_poly.pdbx_seq_one_letter_code
_entity_poly.pdbx_strand_id
1 'polypeptide(L)'
;MSKIKKKDAELATHLLEEYRTMTSIESFQLDVLQSLVKVLSANIKSLDDNDRAVLLNLAKQHIDVEMDFSQSVGFDGALPKLSEFKTVINVT
;
A
#
# COMPACT_ATOMS: atom_id res chain seq x y z
N MET A 1 0.45 -19.04 6.06
CA MET A 1 0.57 -17.56 6.01
C MET A 1 0.68 -17.12 4.56
N SER A 2 -0.18 -16.20 4.11
CA SER A 2 -0.32 -15.83 2.69
C SER A 2 0.86 -14.99 2.22
N LYS A 3 1.51 -15.38 1.12
CA LYS A 3 2.56 -14.62 0.45
C LYS A 3 1.88 -13.68 -0.56
N ILE A 4 2.28 -12.40 -0.61
CA ILE A 4 1.88 -11.50 -1.71
C ILE A 4 2.37 -12.14 -3.00
N LYS A 5 1.45 -12.52 -3.88
CA LYS A 5 1.79 -13.06 -5.20
C LYS A 5 2.18 -11.91 -6.12
N LYS A 6 2.87 -12.21 -7.21
CA LYS A 6 3.21 -11.21 -8.25
C LYS A 6 1.96 -10.43 -8.73
N LYS A 7 0.84 -11.12 -8.90
CA LYS A 7 -0.45 -10.52 -9.26
C LYS A 7 -0.98 -9.55 -8.20
N ASP A 8 -0.76 -9.85 -6.91
CA ASP A 8 -1.17 -8.97 -5.81
C ASP A 8 -0.30 -7.71 -5.79
N ALA A 9 0.99 -7.83 -6.12
CA ALA A 9 1.89 -6.67 -6.23
C ALA A 9 1.57 -5.78 -7.44
N GLU A 10 1.21 -6.38 -8.58
CA GLU A 10 0.74 -5.67 -9.77
C GLU A 10 -0.56 -4.91 -9.46
N LEU A 11 -1.52 -5.57 -8.81
CA LEU A 11 -2.78 -4.95 -8.39
C LEU A 11 -2.54 -3.82 -7.38
N ALA A 12 -1.70 -4.06 -6.36
CA ALA A 12 -1.36 -3.04 -5.37
C ALA A 12 -0.71 -1.81 -6.02
N THR A 13 0.16 -2.01 -7.01
CA THR A 13 0.77 -0.92 -7.77
C THR A 13 -0.29 -0.14 -8.55
N HIS A 14 -1.19 -0.84 -9.23
CA HIS A 14 -2.27 -0.21 -10.01
C HIS A 14 -3.21 0.62 -9.13
N LEU A 15 -3.58 0.12 -7.95
CA LEU A 15 -4.44 0.84 -7.00
C LEU A 15 -3.83 2.16 -6.52
N LEU A 16 -2.50 2.20 -6.29
CA LEU A 16 -1.79 3.43 -5.94
C LEU A 16 -1.77 4.42 -7.10
N GLU A 17 -1.60 3.95 -8.33
CA GLU A 17 -1.61 4.80 -9.54
C GLU A 17 -3.01 5.37 -9.83
N GLU A 18 -4.06 4.58 -9.67
CA GLU A 18 -5.44 5.05 -9.77
C GLU A 18 -5.73 6.11 -8.71
N TYR A 19 -5.32 5.88 -7.46
CA TYR A 19 -5.45 6.87 -6.40
C TYR A 19 -4.73 8.18 -6.73
N ARG A 20 -3.48 8.13 -7.20
CA ARG A 20 -2.74 9.33 -7.66
C ARG A 20 -3.46 10.03 -8.80
N THR A 21 -4.03 9.28 -9.75
CA THR A 21 -4.74 9.86 -10.90
C THR A 21 -6.02 10.56 -10.47
N MET A 22 -6.77 9.98 -9.53
CA MET A 22 -8.03 10.55 -9.02
C MET A 22 -7.81 11.83 -8.21
N THR A 23 -6.71 11.88 -7.46
CA THR A 23 -6.42 12.99 -6.52
C THR A 23 -5.46 14.03 -7.10
N SER A 24 -4.69 13.67 -8.13
CA SER A 24 -3.60 14.46 -8.72
C SER A 24 -2.56 14.94 -7.70
N ILE A 25 -2.33 14.17 -6.63
CA ILE A 25 -1.34 14.51 -5.59
C ILE A 25 -0.01 13.80 -5.78
N GLU A 26 1.04 14.47 -5.33
CA GLU A 26 2.32 13.86 -4.98
C GLU A 26 2.34 13.63 -3.47
N SER A 27 2.59 12.40 -3.04
CA SER A 27 2.61 12.04 -1.61
C SER A 27 3.80 11.13 -1.31
N PHE A 28 4.55 11.50 -0.28
CA PHE A 28 5.67 10.71 0.23
C PHE A 28 5.20 9.32 0.70
N GLN A 29 4.01 9.25 1.31
CA GLN A 29 3.39 8.03 1.78
C GLN A 29 3.18 7.08 0.59
N LEU A 30 2.67 7.58 -0.54
CA LEU A 30 2.47 6.77 -1.74
C LEU A 30 3.80 6.24 -2.31
N ASP A 31 4.87 7.03 -2.28
CA ASP A 31 6.20 6.59 -2.74
C ASP A 31 6.77 5.49 -1.83
N VAL A 32 6.57 5.62 -0.51
CA VAL A 32 6.95 4.59 0.46
C VAL A 32 6.14 3.32 0.24
N LEU A 33 4.82 3.42 0.08
CA LEU A 33 3.94 2.26 -0.17
C LEU A 33 4.33 1.52 -1.45
N GLN A 34 4.65 2.25 -2.53
CA GLN A 34 5.10 1.65 -3.77
C GLN A 34 6.47 0.95 -3.63
N SER A 35 7.37 1.50 -2.82
CA SER A 35 8.64 0.86 -2.49
C SER A 35 8.43 -0.41 -1.65
N LEU A 36 7.53 -0.38 -0.67
CA LEU A 36 7.20 -1.53 0.17
C LEU A 36 6.60 -2.67 -0.66
N VAL A 37 5.70 -2.39 -1.61
CA VAL A 37 5.17 -3.40 -2.55
C VAL A 37 6.29 -4.07 -3.34
N LYS A 38 7.27 -3.30 -3.83
CA LYS A 38 8.44 -3.85 -4.54
C LYS A 38 9.28 -4.75 -3.63
N VAL A 39 9.57 -4.33 -2.40
CA VAL A 39 10.36 -5.12 -1.44
C VAL A 39 9.62 -6.41 -1.06
N LEU A 40 8.35 -6.31 -0.70
CA LEU A 40 7.52 -7.43 -0.29
C LEU A 40 7.29 -8.44 -1.42
N SER A 41 7.31 -8.01 -2.69
CA SER A 41 7.16 -8.88 -3.85
C SER A 41 8.48 -9.49 -4.35
N ALA A 42 9.60 -8.76 -4.25
CA ALA A 42 10.90 -9.25 -4.69
C ALA A 42 11.54 -10.23 -3.67
N ASN A 43 11.33 -10.00 -2.37
CA ASN A 43 12.00 -10.73 -1.29
C ASN A 43 11.11 -11.74 -0.56
N ILE A 44 10.05 -12.23 -1.21
CA ILE A 44 9.06 -13.18 -0.64
C ILE A 44 9.67 -14.44 -0.01
N LYS A 45 10.86 -14.85 -0.46
CA LYS A 45 11.56 -16.05 0.02
C LYS A 45 12.73 -15.77 0.95
N SER A 46 13.19 -14.52 1.04
CA SER A 46 14.39 -14.13 1.80
C SER A 46 14.07 -13.31 3.06
N LEU A 47 12.91 -12.66 3.12
CA LEU A 47 12.44 -12.01 4.34
C LEU A 47 12.01 -13.08 5.36
N ASP A 48 12.55 -12.98 6.57
CA ASP A 48 12.00 -13.72 7.70
C ASP A 48 10.64 -13.15 8.12
N ASP A 49 9.94 -13.90 8.97
CA ASP A 49 8.58 -13.54 9.39
C ASP A 49 8.56 -12.23 10.20
N ASN A 50 9.64 -11.89 10.91
CA ASN A 50 9.74 -10.68 11.72
C ASN A 50 9.95 -9.43 10.86
N ASP A 51 10.92 -9.45 9.95
CA ASP A 51 11.17 -8.38 8.99
C ASP A 51 9.92 -8.12 8.13
N ARG A 52 9.27 -9.20 7.70
CA ARG A 52 7.99 -9.10 6.98
C ARG A 52 6.92 -8.42 7.82
N ALA A 53 6.78 -8.77 9.09
CA ALA A 53 5.80 -8.13 9.98
C ALA A 53 6.11 -6.64 10.18
N VAL A 54 7.39 -6.26 10.34
CA VAL A 54 7.82 -4.86 10.43
C VAL A 54 7.46 -4.08 9.17
N LEU A 55 7.75 -4.62 7.98
CA LEU A 55 7.42 -3.97 6.71
C LEU A 55 5.91 -3.81 6.49
N LEU A 56 5.11 -4.81 6.89
CA LEU A 56 3.65 -4.74 6.80
C LEU A 56 3.08 -3.71 7.79
N ASN A 57 3.63 -3.62 9.00
CA ASN A 57 3.25 -2.59 9.97
C ASN A 57 3.62 -1.19 9.48
N LEU A 58 4.78 -1.02 8.84
CA LEU A 58 5.17 0.24 8.23
C LEU A 58 4.20 0.62 7.10
N ALA A 59 3.83 -0.35 6.25
CA ALA A 59 2.82 -0.13 5.22
C ALA A 59 1.48 0.31 5.82
N LYS A 60 1.05 -0.30 6.93
CA LYS A 60 -0.18 0.07 7.65
C LYS A 60 -0.19 1.54 8.04
N GLN A 61 0.89 1.98 8.69
CA GLN A 61 1.02 3.35 9.18
C GLN A 61 0.95 4.36 8.03
N HIS A 62 1.65 4.10 6.92
CA HIS A 62 1.62 5.00 5.77
C HIS A 62 0.26 5.02 5.06
N ILE A 63 -0.45 3.89 4.96
CA ILE A 63 -1.82 3.87 4.43
C ILE A 63 -2.75 4.68 5.32
N ASP A 64 -2.70 4.46 6.64
CA ASP A 64 -3.61 5.13 7.57
C ASP A 64 -3.40 6.66 7.52
N VAL A 65 -2.15 7.12 7.49
CA VAL A 65 -1.82 8.55 7.32
C VAL A 65 -2.35 9.09 5.98
N GLU A 66 -2.22 8.34 4.90
CA GLU A 66 -2.71 8.76 3.57
C GLU A 66 -4.24 8.80 3.52
N MET A 67 -4.92 7.84 4.17
CA MET A 67 -6.38 7.83 4.28
C MET A 67 -6.89 9.02 5.10
N ASP A 68 -6.25 9.33 6.22
CA ASP A 68 -6.59 10.50 7.05
C ASP A 68 -6.37 11.81 6.27
N PHE A 69 -5.25 11.90 5.54
CA PHE A 69 -4.98 13.03 4.64
C PHE A 69 -6.08 13.16 3.59
N SER A 70 -6.40 12.07 2.89
CA SER A 70 -7.41 12.01 1.84
C SER A 70 -8.78 12.48 2.35
N GLN A 71 -9.19 12.06 3.55
CA GLN A 71 -10.41 12.56 4.21
C GLN A 71 -10.33 14.05 4.53
N SER A 72 -9.20 14.51 5.06
CA SER A 72 -9.05 15.93 5.47
C SER A 72 -9.13 16.93 4.32
N VAL A 73 -8.75 16.50 3.11
CA VAL A 73 -8.77 17.34 1.90
C VAL A 73 -9.97 17.10 0.99
N GLY A 74 -10.88 16.17 1.36
CA GLY A 74 -12.13 15.89 0.63
C GLY A 74 -11.98 14.94 -0.57
N PHE A 75 -11.00 14.04 -0.53
CA PHE A 75 -10.79 12.99 -1.53
C PHE A 75 -11.50 11.67 -1.17
N ASP A 76 -12.66 11.75 -0.53
CA ASP A 76 -13.44 10.59 -0.08
C ASP A 76 -13.70 9.55 -1.18
N GLY A 77 -13.86 10.00 -2.43
CA GLY A 77 -14.04 9.12 -3.59
C GLY A 77 -12.83 8.25 -3.92
N ALA A 78 -11.63 8.60 -3.44
CA ALA A 78 -10.40 7.88 -3.67
C ALA A 78 -10.03 6.91 -2.53
N LEU A 79 -10.67 7.05 -1.35
CA LEU A 79 -10.49 6.15 -0.19
C LEU A 79 -10.71 4.66 -0.48
N PRO A 80 -11.66 4.25 -1.35
CA PRO A 80 -11.82 2.85 -1.69
C PRO A 80 -10.55 2.22 -2.27
N LYS A 81 -9.74 2.99 -3.02
CA LYS A 81 -8.47 2.50 -3.60
C LYS A 81 -7.42 2.21 -2.54
N LEU A 82 -7.31 3.07 -1.53
CA LEU A 82 -6.41 2.85 -0.38
C LEU A 82 -6.88 1.68 0.50
N SER A 83 -8.21 1.52 0.67
CA SER A 83 -8.80 0.41 1.42
C SER A 83 -8.58 -0.94 0.73
N GLU A 84 -8.75 -0.98 -0.59
CA GLU A 84 -8.47 -2.15 -1.41
C GLU A 84 -6.97 -2.49 -1.37
N PHE A 85 -6.10 -1.48 -1.50
CA PHE A 85 -4.66 -1.65 -1.39
C PHE A 85 -4.27 -2.34 -0.06
N LYS A 86 -4.79 -1.83 1.07
CA LYS A 86 -4.56 -2.39 2.42
C LYS A 86 -4.95 -3.87 2.50
N THR A 87 -6.03 -4.25 1.82
CA THR A 87 -6.51 -5.64 1.74
C THR A 87 -5.58 -6.50 0.89
N VAL A 88 -5.16 -6.02 -0.28
CA VAL A 88 -4.27 -6.76 -1.20
C VAL A 88 -2.92 -7.07 -0.57
N ILE A 89 -2.34 -6.11 0.15
CA ILE A 89 -1.09 -6.34 0.87
C ILE A 89 -1.28 -7.01 2.24
N ASN A 90 -2.52 -7.42 2.55
CA ASN A 90 -2.92 -8.23 3.69
C ASN A 90 -2.53 -7.62 5.05
N VAL A 91 -2.72 -6.30 5.17
CA VAL A 91 -2.42 -5.47 6.35
C VAL A 91 -3.61 -5.41 7.33
N THR A 92 -4.36 -6.51 7.40
CA THR A 92 -5.56 -6.65 8.24
C THR A 92 -5.21 -6.66 9.73
#